data_AF-A0A1A8D7B6-F1
#
_entry.id   AF-A0A1A8D7B6-F1
#
_cell.length_a   1.000
_cell.length_b   1.000
_cell.length_c   1.000
_cell.angle_alpha   90.00
_cell.angle_beta   90.00
_cell.angle_gamma   90.00
#
_symmetry.space_group_name_H-M   'P 1'
#
loop_
_entity.id
_entity.type
_entity.pdbx_description
1 polymer ?
#
loop_
_entity_poly.entity_id
_entity_poly.type
_entity_poly.pdbx_seq_one_letter_code
_entity_poly.pdbx_strand_id
1 'polypeptide(L)'
;EVKPEFDTSRKPKLTLKIMSLYNGNEISTNMVILDIALLSGFVPDPQSLENLKLSLLVDRVEHKDGHVVVYLGGLKKDVQINHSLELLQQIPVNNLKPAVIALYDYYQPSDRAEKEY
;
A
#
# COMPACT_ATOMS: atom_id res chain seq x y z
N GLU A 1 -37.87 6.54 -26.32
CA GLU A 1 -36.95 7.00 -25.25
C GLU A 1 -35.69 6.15 -25.30
N VAL A 2 -34.53 6.79 -25.44
CA VAL A 2 -33.24 6.10 -25.34
C VAL A 2 -32.82 6.18 -23.87
N LYS A 3 -32.83 5.04 -23.18
CA LYS A 3 -32.26 4.95 -21.83
C LYS A 3 -30.75 5.19 -21.94
N PRO A 4 -30.14 6.00 -21.07
CA PRO A 4 -28.69 6.10 -21.04
C PRO A 4 -28.14 4.76 -20.55
N GLU A 5 -27.41 4.05 -21.40
CA GLU A 5 -26.51 2.98 -20.99
C GLU A 5 -25.39 3.64 -20.17
N PHE A 6 -25.47 3.52 -18.85
CA PHE A 6 -24.32 3.78 -18.01
C PHE A 6 -23.26 2.75 -18.37
N ASP A 7 -22.16 3.19 -18.98
CA ASP A 7 -20.98 2.37 -19.17
C ASP A 7 -20.38 2.03 -17.79
N THR A 8 -20.83 0.92 -17.21
CA THR A 8 -20.32 0.36 -15.95
C THR A 8 -18.94 -0.28 -16.11
N SER A 9 -18.27 -0.18 -17.27
CA SER A 9 -17.02 -0.91 -17.54
C SER A 9 -15.80 -0.39 -16.79
N ARG A 10 -15.83 0.86 -16.30
CA ARG A 10 -14.71 1.46 -15.55
C ARG A 10 -14.96 1.43 -14.06
N LYS A 11 -14.49 0.35 -13.41
CA LYS A 11 -14.39 0.30 -11.95
C LYS A 11 -13.53 1.49 -11.46
N PRO A 12 -14.00 2.27 -10.46
CA PRO A 12 -13.20 3.34 -9.88
C PRO A 12 -11.83 2.81 -9.41
N LYS A 13 -10.79 3.59 -9.68
CA LYS A 13 -9.41 3.27 -9.34
C LYS A 13 -8.82 4.34 -8.42
N LEU A 14 -8.01 3.90 -7.47
CA LEU A 14 -7.22 4.77 -6.61
C LEU A 14 -5.76 4.36 -6.71
N THR A 15 -4.88 5.31 -7.05
CA THR A 15 -3.43 5.06 -7.08
C THR A 15 -2.80 5.58 -5.80
N LEU A 16 -2.27 4.67 -4.99
CA LEU A 16 -1.46 5.01 -3.83
C LEU A 16 -0.01 5.21 -4.26
N LYS A 17 0.56 6.37 -3.91
CA LYS A 17 1.99 6.67 -4.04
C LYS A 17 2.57 6.80 -2.65
N ILE A 18 3.38 5.83 -2.27
CA ILE A 18 3.90 5.68 -0.91
C ILE A 18 5.38 6.06 -0.94
N MET A 19 5.75 6.93 -0.01
CA MET A 19 7.10 7.42 0.16
C MET A 19 7.56 7.00 1.56
N SER A 20 8.60 6.18 1.60
CA SER A 20 9.22 5.70 2.82
C SER A 20 10.59 6.38 3.00
N LEU A 21 10.83 6.90 4.19
CA LEU A 21 12.07 7.57 4.56
C LEU A 21 12.46 7.18 5.99
N TYR A 22 13.67 6.69 6.17
CA TYR A 22 14.25 6.46 7.49
C TYR A 22 15.13 7.65 7.89
N ASN A 23 14.85 8.23 9.05
CA ASN A 23 15.56 9.38 9.61
C ASN A 23 16.14 9.10 11.01
N GLY A 24 16.27 7.83 11.40
CA GLY A 24 16.81 7.44 12.69
C GLY A 24 18.33 7.63 12.79
N ASN A 25 18.93 7.15 13.89
CA ASN A 25 20.34 7.40 14.19
C ASN A 25 21.31 6.49 13.44
N GLU A 26 20.89 5.27 13.12
CA GLU A 26 21.71 4.27 12.44
C GLU A 26 21.87 4.57 10.94
N ILE A 27 22.83 3.92 10.28
CA ILE A 27 23.04 4.09 8.83
C ILE A 27 21.93 3.47 7.97
N SER A 28 21.23 2.47 8.50
CA SER A 28 20.09 1.81 7.87
C SER A 28 19.25 1.06 8.91
N THR A 29 18.01 0.75 8.56
CA THR A 29 17.16 -0.17 9.32
C THR A 29 17.55 -1.64 9.06
N ASN A 30 16.97 -2.54 9.84
CA ASN A 30 16.80 -3.95 9.46
C ASN A 30 15.60 -4.09 8.49
N MET A 31 14.99 -5.27 8.43
CA MET A 31 13.77 -5.51 7.67
C MET A 31 12.61 -4.65 8.21
N VAL A 32 11.94 -3.95 7.29
CA VAL A 32 10.81 -3.06 7.59
C VAL A 32 9.56 -3.61 6.93
N ILE A 33 8.45 -3.55 7.62
CA ILE A 33 7.13 -3.86 7.07
C ILE A 33 6.42 -2.58 6.68
N LEU A 34 5.97 -2.53 5.44
CA LEU A 34 4.98 -1.57 4.96
C LEU A 34 3.63 -2.28 4.86
N ASP A 35 2.76 -2.03 5.82
CA ASP A 35 1.42 -2.60 5.93
C ASP A 35 0.37 -1.60 5.42
N ILE A 36 -0.33 -1.96 4.35
CA ILE A 36 -1.32 -1.13 3.68
C ILE A 36 -2.70 -1.76 3.92
N ALA A 37 -3.47 -1.21 4.86
CA ALA A 37 -4.87 -1.59 5.04
C ALA A 37 -5.68 -1.09 3.84
N LEU A 38 -6.55 -1.93 3.28
CA LEU A 38 -7.37 -1.56 2.12
C LEU A 38 -8.68 -0.89 2.54
N LEU A 39 -9.13 0.07 1.72
CA LEU A 39 -10.47 0.65 1.85
C LEU A 39 -11.54 -0.44 1.67
N SER A 40 -12.62 -0.35 2.45
CA SER A 40 -13.75 -1.28 2.33
C SER A 40 -14.30 -1.30 0.89
N GLY A 41 -14.43 -2.49 0.32
CA GLY A 41 -14.89 -2.67 -1.06
C GLY A 41 -13.83 -2.51 -2.15
N PHE A 42 -12.57 -2.24 -1.77
CA PHE A 42 -11.43 -2.20 -2.69
C PHE A 42 -10.58 -3.46 -2.61
N VAL A 43 -9.93 -3.78 -3.72
CA VAL A 43 -8.91 -4.84 -3.85
C VAL A 43 -7.70 -4.29 -4.61
N PRO A 44 -6.47 -4.81 -4.40
CA PRO A 44 -5.33 -4.39 -5.19
C PRO A 44 -5.51 -4.81 -6.66
N ASP A 45 -5.09 -3.94 -7.57
CA ASP A 45 -4.94 -4.30 -8.98
C ASP A 45 -3.87 -5.39 -9.12
N PRO A 46 -4.17 -6.53 -9.79
CA PRO A 46 -3.22 -7.64 -9.90
C PRO A 46 -1.90 -7.25 -10.56
N GLN A 47 -1.93 -6.43 -11.62
CA GLN A 47 -0.71 -6.03 -12.33
C GLN A 47 0.13 -5.08 -11.47
N SER A 48 -0.51 -4.12 -10.79
CA SER A 48 0.18 -3.24 -9.86
C SER A 48 0.80 -4.02 -8.70
N LEU A 49 0.16 -5.10 -8.23
CA LEU A 49 0.68 -5.93 -7.15
C LEU A 49 1.92 -6.74 -7.61
N GLU A 50 1.92 -7.26 -8.84
CA GLU A 50 3.10 -7.90 -9.42
C GLU A 50 4.25 -6.91 -9.62
N ASN A 51 3.97 -5.69 -10.08
CA ASN A 51 4.98 -4.64 -10.19
C ASN A 51 5.56 -4.26 -8.82
N LEU A 52 4.72 -4.25 -7.78
CA LEU A 52 5.17 -3.99 -6.41
C LEU A 52 6.14 -5.07 -5.92
N LYS A 53 5.90 -6.34 -6.23
CA LYS A 53 6.83 -7.44 -5.88
C LYS A 53 8.21 -7.31 -6.53
N LEU A 54 8.29 -6.67 -7.70
CA LEU A 54 9.53 -6.44 -8.44
C LEU A 54 10.18 -5.09 -8.09
N SER A 55 9.57 -4.33 -7.18
CA SER A 55 10.03 -2.98 -6.84
C SER A 55 11.27 -3.01 -5.93
N LEU A 56 11.99 -1.90 -5.93
CA LEU A 56 13.23 -1.74 -5.18
C LEU A 56 13.03 -2.06 -3.68
N LEU A 57 13.95 -2.85 -3.13
CA LEU A 57 13.99 -3.35 -1.74
C LEU A 57 12.84 -4.27 -1.33
N VAL A 58 11.90 -4.60 -2.22
CA VAL A 58 10.79 -5.51 -1.89
C VAL A 58 11.27 -6.95 -1.97
N ASP A 59 11.32 -7.63 -0.83
CA ASP A 59 11.66 -9.05 -0.74
C ASP A 59 10.43 -9.93 -0.91
N ARG A 60 9.28 -9.46 -0.41
CA ARG A 60 8.01 -10.19 -0.43
C ARG A 60 6.81 -9.26 -0.37
N VAL A 61 5.72 -9.66 -0.99
CA VAL A 61 4.40 -9.04 -0.83
C VAL A 61 3.38 -10.12 -0.49
N GLU A 62 2.58 -9.88 0.54
CA GLU A 62 1.42 -10.69 0.90
C GLU A 62 0.15 -9.86 0.77
N HIS A 63 -0.92 -10.46 0.28
CA HIS A 63 -2.26 -9.87 0.31
C HIS A 63 -3.16 -10.80 1.12
N LYS A 64 -3.56 -10.37 2.31
CA LYS A 64 -4.32 -11.19 3.24
C LYS A 64 -5.14 -10.31 4.18
N ASP A 65 -6.32 -10.78 4.59
CA ASP A 65 -7.14 -10.17 5.63
C ASP A 65 -7.48 -8.68 5.39
N GLY A 66 -7.54 -8.25 4.13
CA GLY A 66 -7.80 -6.85 3.76
C GLY A 66 -6.57 -5.95 3.79
N HIS A 67 -5.37 -6.52 3.85
CA HIS A 67 -4.09 -5.81 3.90
C HIS A 67 -3.17 -6.26 2.77
N VAL A 68 -2.40 -5.32 2.23
CA VAL A 68 -1.21 -5.60 1.42
C VAL A 68 0.02 -5.34 2.29
N VAL A 69 0.72 -6.41 2.65
CA VAL A 69 1.89 -6.39 3.53
C VAL A 69 3.14 -6.54 2.67
N VAL A 70 4.00 -5.53 2.69
CA VAL A 70 5.24 -5.46 1.92
C VAL A 70 6.42 -5.60 2.86
N TYR A 71 7.28 -6.59 2.60
CA TYR A 71 8.51 -6.85 3.34
C TYR A 71 9.66 -6.17 2.61
N LEU A 72 10.28 -5.20 3.27
CA LEU A 72 11.40 -4.42 2.74
C LEU A 72 12.70 -4.84 3.43
N GLY A 73 13.75 -5.17 2.68
CA GLY A 73 15.01 -5.66 3.26
C GLY A 73 15.70 -4.67 4.20
N GLY A 74 15.57 -3.36 3.96
CA GLY A 74 15.97 -2.30 4.88
C GLY A 74 16.13 -0.93 4.21
N LEU A 75 15.77 0.13 4.94
CA LEU A 75 15.83 1.51 4.48
C LEU A 75 17.16 2.15 4.89
N LYS A 76 17.86 2.77 3.95
CA LYS A 76 19.05 3.58 4.26
C LYS A 76 18.63 4.93 4.80
N LYS A 77 19.40 5.45 5.76
CA LYS A 77 19.16 6.76 6.35
C LYS A 77 19.18 7.85 5.27
N ASP A 78 18.20 8.75 5.34
CA ASP A 78 18.05 9.90 4.46
C ASP A 78 17.90 9.56 2.96
N VAL A 79 17.62 8.28 2.64
CA VAL A 79 17.34 7.82 1.26
C VAL A 79 15.85 7.53 1.12
N GLN A 80 15.20 8.30 0.25
CA GLN A 80 13.79 8.11 -0.05
C GLN A 80 13.58 6.89 -0.96
N ILE A 81 12.62 6.04 -0.60
CA ILE A 81 12.15 4.92 -1.42
C ILE A 81 10.68 5.15 -1.75
N ASN A 82 10.32 4.92 -3.01
CA ASN A 82 8.96 5.12 -3.49
C ASN A 82 8.37 3.81 -3.98
N HIS A 83 7.14 3.54 -3.58
CA HIS A 83 6.34 2.42 -4.05
C HIS A 83 4.98 2.93 -4.53
N SER A 84 4.33 2.15 -5.39
CA SER A 84 2.99 2.46 -5.86
C SER A 84 2.10 1.22 -5.87
N LEU A 85 0.84 1.41 -5.50
CA LEU A 85 -0.18 0.38 -5.53
C LEU A 85 -1.49 0.96 -6.08
N GLU A 86 -2.02 0.36 -7.14
CA GLU A 86 -3.38 0.66 -7.60
C GLU A 86 -4.39 -0.20 -6.85
N LEU A 87 -5.48 0.43 -6.39
CA LEU A 87 -6.64 -0.19 -5.80
C LEU A 87 -7.83 -0.05 -6.74
N LEU A 88 -8.57 -1.14 -6.92
CA LEU A 88 -9.78 -1.22 -7.73
C LEU A 88 -11.00 -1.36 -6.82
N GLN A 89 -12.00 -0.51 -7.01
CA GLN A 89 -13.28 -0.70 -6.31
C GLN A 89 -14.03 -1.89 -6.91
N GLN A 90 -14.15 -2.96 -6.13
CA GLN A 90 -14.91 -4.16 -6.51
C GLN A 90 -16.36 -4.07 -6.06
N ILE A 91 -16.60 -3.50 -4.88
CA ILE A 91 -17.93 -3.34 -4.29
C ILE A 91 -18.12 -1.86 -3.96
N PRO A 92 -19.17 -1.20 -4.48
CA PRO A 92 -19.50 0.17 -4.08
C PRO A 92 -19.82 0.24 -2.59
N VAL A 93 -19.15 1.14 -1.87
CA VAL A 93 -19.36 1.39 -0.44
C VAL A 93 -19.58 2.88 -0.24
N ASN A 94 -20.66 3.24 0.44
CA ASN A 94 -20.96 4.62 0.83
C ASN A 94 -20.29 4.94 2.17
N ASN A 95 -19.96 6.22 2.40
CA ASN A 95 -19.32 6.70 3.64
C ASN A 95 -18.03 5.92 3.98
N LEU A 96 -17.13 5.82 2.98
CA LEU A 96 -15.81 5.23 3.18
C LEU A 96 -15.10 5.89 4.36
N LYS A 97 -14.64 5.06 5.30
CA LYS A 97 -13.74 5.48 6.37
C LYS A 97 -12.30 5.46 5.84
N PRO A 98 -11.41 6.32 6.37
CA PRO A 98 -10.00 6.25 6.04
C PRO A 98 -9.41 4.87 6.35
N ALA A 99 -8.41 4.47 5.58
CA ALA A 99 -7.58 3.30 5.86
C ALA A 99 -6.18 3.74 6.32
N VAL A 100 -5.49 2.87 7.05
CA VAL A 100 -4.17 3.18 7.63
C VAL A 100 -3.07 2.48 6.83
N ILE A 101 -2.01 3.24 6.53
CA ILE A 101 -0.72 2.70 6.10
C ILE A 101 0.23 2.80 7.29
N ALA A 102 0.85 1.69 7.65
CA ALA A 102 1.84 1.62 8.71
C ALA A 102 3.21 1.18 8.15
N LEU A 103 4.27 1.81 8.66
CA LEU A 103 5.66 1.44 8.37
C LEU A 103 6.34 1.15 9.71
N TYR A 104 6.86 -0.06 9.91
CA TYR A 104 7.43 -0.47 11.20
C TYR A 104 8.56 -1.48 11.08
N ASP A 105 9.47 -1.48 12.06
CA ASP A 105 10.54 -2.48 12.15
C ASP A 105 9.95 -3.87 12.46
N TYR A 106 10.37 -4.89 11.71
CA TYR A 106 9.84 -6.24 11.86
C TYR A 106 10.15 -6.87 13.24
N TYR A 107 11.31 -6.58 13.81
CA TYR A 107 11.77 -7.10 15.10
C TYR A 107 11.34 -6.22 16.27
N GLN A 108 11.02 -4.96 16.02
CA GLN A 108 10.49 -4.03 17.02
C GLN A 108 9.26 -3.25 16.48
N PRO A 109 8.07 -3.89 16.36
CA PRO A 109 6.89 -3.25 15.74
C PRO A 109 6.32 -2.04 16.49
N SER A 110 6.80 -1.76 17.70
CA SER A 110 6.48 -0.54 18.45
C SER A 110 7.19 0.70 17.89
N ASP A 111 8.29 0.53 17.17
CA ASP A 111 8.91 1.58 16.37
C ASP A 111 8.19 1.64 15.01
N ARG A 112 7.25 2.58 14.89
CA ARG A 112 6.34 2.67 13.76
C ARG A 112 5.94 4.10 13.43
N ALA A 113 5.64 4.31 12.16
CA ALA A 113 4.95 5.49 11.65
C ALA A 113 3.65 5.07 10.97
N GLU A 114 2.61 5.89 11.09
CA GLU A 114 1.30 5.62 10.51
C GLU A 114 0.74 6.83 9.78
N LYS A 115 -0.07 6.58 8.75
CA LYS A 115 -0.79 7.62 8.03
C LYS A 115 -2.12 7.10 7.51
N GLU A 116 -3.17 7.90 7.70
CA GLU A 116 -4.49 7.66 7.12
C GLU A 116 -4.57 8.19 5.68
N TYR A 117 -5.38 7.53 4.85
CA TYR A 117 -5.66 7.92 3.47
C TYR A 117 -7.09 7.60 3.03
#